data_AF-A0A9D7KGE0-F1
#
_entry.id   AF-A0A9D7KGE0-F1
#
_cell.length_a   1.000
_cell.length_b   1.000
_cell.length_c   1.000
_cell.angle_alpha   90.00
_cell.angle_beta   90.00
_cell.angle_gamma   90.00
#
_symmetry.space_group_name_H-M   'P 1'
#
loop_
_entity.id
_entity.type
_entity.pdbx_description
1 polymer ?
#
loop_
_entity_poly.entity_id
_entity_poly.type
_entity_poly.pdbx_seq_one_letter_code
_entity_poly.pdbx_strand_id
1 'polypeptide(L)' 'MPKSTKRWCYCYVKVGFKGFTKSEEVLDAGNSGTTARLLAGLLAAQDFETVIR' A
#
# COMPACT_ATOMS: atom_id res chain seq x y z
N MET A 1 15.37 8.28 30.02
CA MET A 1 14.00 8.55 29.53
C MET A 1 13.41 7.25 29.00
N PRO A 2 12.31 6.71 29.57
CA PRO A 2 11.74 5.46 29.07
C PRO A 2 10.94 5.73 27.80
N LYS A 3 11.30 5.06 26.70
CA LYS A 3 10.55 5.11 25.43
C LYS A 3 9.31 4.23 25.58
N SER A 4 8.14 4.84 25.68
CA SER A 4 6.85 4.13 25.64
C SER A 4 6.71 3.43 24.28
N THR A 5 6.90 2.11 24.24
CA THR A 5 6.65 1.30 23.04
C THR A 5 5.19 0.87 23.02
N LYS A 6 4.31 1.75 22.50
CA LYS A 6 2.95 1.34 22.14
C LYS A 6 3.01 0.40 20.93
N ARG A 7 2.48 -0.82 21.07
CA ARG A 7 2.36 -1.79 19.97
C ARG A 7 0.93 -1.77 19.45
N TRP A 8 0.78 -1.51 18.15
CA TRP A 8 -0.50 -1.51 17.45
C TRP A 8 -0.74 -2.87 16.80
N CYS A 9 -1.98 -3.38 16.90
CA CYS A 9 -2.45 -4.53 16.12
C CYS A 9 -3.42 -4.03 15.05
N TYR A 10 -3.31 -4.55 13.83
CA TYR A 10 -4.21 -4.26 12.72
C TYR A 10 -5.01 -5.51 12.33
N CYS A 11 -6.31 -5.35 12.14
CA CYS A 11 -7.19 -6.37 11.55
C CYS A 11 -7.59 -5.91 10.14
N TYR A 12 -7.38 -6.76 9.13
CA TYR A 12 -7.68 -6.45 7.73
C TYR A 12 -8.79 -7.35 7.18
N VAL A 13 -9.66 -6.78 6.34
CA VAL A 13 -10.59 -7.53 5.49
C VAL A 13 -9.99 -7.62 4.09
N LYS A 14 -10.02 -8.81 3.48
CA LYS A 14 -9.42 -9.05 2.16
C LYS A 14 -10.48 -8.90 1.06
N VAL A 15 -10.09 -8.32 -0.08
CA VAL A 15 -10.96 -8.09 -1.24
C VAL A 15 -10.79 -9.13 -2.37
N GLY A 16 -9.82 -10.05 -2.23
CA GLY A 16 -9.48 -11.01 -3.27
C GLY A 16 -8.63 -10.40 -4.38
N PHE A 17 -8.17 -11.24 -5.33
CA PHE A 17 -7.19 -10.82 -6.34
C PHE A 17 -7.72 -9.75 -7.32
N LYS A 18 -9.00 -9.83 -7.70
CA LYS A 18 -9.67 -8.88 -8.59
C LYS A 18 -10.47 -7.80 -7.85
N GLY A 19 -10.30 -7.71 -6.52
CA GLY A 19 -11.03 -6.75 -5.70
C GLY A 19 -10.36 -5.39 -5.55
N PHE A 20 -9.21 -5.17 -6.21
CA PHE A 20 -8.55 -3.88 -6.21
C PHE A 20 -9.29 -2.90 -7.13
N THR A 21 -9.38 -1.65 -6.68
CA THR A 21 -9.96 -0.55 -7.44
C THR A 21 -8.92 0.52 -7.67
N LYS A 22 -9.11 1.30 -8.74
CA LYS A 22 -8.26 2.45 -9.04
C LYS A 22 -8.35 3.48 -7.91
N SER A 23 -7.20 3.98 -7.49
CA SER A 23 -7.10 5.11 -6.55
C SER A 23 -7.49 6.42 -7.24
N GLU A 24 -8.24 7.28 -6.55
CA GLU A 24 -8.57 8.64 -7.01
C GLU A 24 -7.36 9.58 -6.89
N GLU A 25 -6.46 9.30 -5.95
CA GLU A 25 -5.27 10.09 -5.67
C GLU A 25 -3.98 9.30 -5.94
N VAL A 26 -2.86 10.03 -5.99
CA VAL A 26 -1.52 9.46 -6.12
C VAL A 26 -1.18 8.67 -4.85
N LEU A 27 -0.66 7.45 -5.03
CA LEU A 27 -0.20 6.62 -3.92
C LEU A 27 1.18 7.10 -3.45
N ASP A 28 1.25 7.76 -2.30
CA ASP A 28 2.50 8.24 -1.71
C ASP A 28 3.17 7.14 -0.88
N ALA A 29 4.32 6.64 -1.35
CA ALA A 29 5.14 5.66 -0.66
C ALA A 29 6.19 6.30 0.27
N GLY A 30 6.25 7.63 0.34
CA GLY A 30 7.23 8.39 1.10
C GLY A 30 8.67 7.97 0.77
N ASN A 31 9.51 7.84 1.80
CA ASN A 31 10.89 7.35 1.63
C ASN A 31 11.01 5.81 1.61
N SER A 32 9.89 5.08 1.49
CA SER A 32 9.92 3.62 1.46
C SER A 32 10.02 3.10 0.03
N GLY A 33 11.26 3.04 -0.48
CA GLY A 33 11.52 2.43 -1.80
C GLY A 33 11.05 0.97 -1.90
N THR A 34 11.00 0.25 -0.77
CA THR A 34 10.44 -1.11 -0.71
C THR A 34 8.93 -1.10 -0.96
N THR A 35 8.19 -0.17 -0.34
CA THR A 35 6.75 -0.01 -0.57
C THR A 35 6.47 0.29 -2.03
N ALA A 36 7.20 1.24 -2.62
CA ALA A 36 7.01 1.62 -4.03
C ALA A 36 7.20 0.44 -4.99
N ARG A 37 8.25 -0.39 -4.80
CA ARG A 37 8.52 -1.56 -5.66
C ARG A 37 7.46 -2.65 -5.51
N LEU A 38 7.02 -2.93 -4.28
CA LEU A 38 6.00 -3.95 -4.03
C LEU A 38 4.64 -3.53 -4.60
N LEU A 39 4.26 -2.27 -4.42
CA LEU A 39 3.03 -1.72 -5.00
C LEU A 39 3.11 -1.71 -6.53
N ALA A 40 4.23 -1.29 -7.13
CA ALA A 40 4.40 -1.29 -8.58
C ALA A 40 4.24 -2.71 -9.16
N GLY A 41 4.84 -3.72 -8.54
CA GLY A 41 4.70 -5.11 -8.97
C GLY A 41 3.27 -5.66 -8.83
N LEU A 42 2.60 -5.34 -7.71
CA LEU A 42 1.21 -5.76 -7.48
C LEU A 42 0.24 -5.11 -8.46
N LEU A 43 0.38 -3.81 -8.68
CA LEU A 43 -0.54 -3.00 -9.48
C LEU A 43 -0.30 -3.14 -10.99
N ALA A 44 0.89 -3.54 -11.43
CA ALA A 44 1.18 -3.83 -12.84
C ALA A 44 0.33 -4.99 -13.41
N ALA A 45 -0.24 -5.84 -12.56
CA ALA A 45 -1.10 -6.95 -12.97
C ALA A 45 -2.60 -6.59 -12.96
N GLN A 46 -2.97 -5.35 -12.66
CA GLN A 46 -4.36 -4.89 -12.60
C GLN A 46 -4.77 -4.17 -13.88
N ASP A 47 -6.07 -4.22 -14.22
CA ASP A 47 -6.61 -3.63 -15.46
C ASP A 47 -6.84 -2.10 -15.36
N PHE A 48 -6.08 -1.40 -14.51
CA PHE A 48 -6.20 0.05 -14.34
C PHE A 48 -4.84 0.73 -14.14
N GLU A 49 -4.79 2.01 -14.51
CA GLU A 49 -3.61 2.86 -14.31
C GLU A 49 -3.54 3.41 -12.87
N THR A 50 -2.32 3.51 -12.35
CA THR A 50 -2.02 4.09 -11.04
C THR A 50 -0.74 4.94 -11.11
N VAL A 51 -0.62 5.92 -10.23
CA VAL A 51 0.59 6.73 -10.08
C VAL A 51 1.10 6.55 -8.64
N ILE A 52 2.38 6.20 -8.52
CA ILE A 52 3.07 6.04 -7.23
C ILE A 52 4.10 7.17 -7.10
N ARG A 53 4.10 7.87 -5.96
CA ARG A 53 5.03 8.95 -5.64
C ARG A 53 5.95 8.57 -4.49
#